data_AF-A0A7W0M2H5-F1
#
_entry.id   AF-A0A7W0M2H5-F1
#
_cell.length_a   1.000
_cell.length_b   1.000
_cell.length_c   1.000
_cell.angle_alpha   90.00
_cell.angle_beta   90.00
_cell.angle_gamma   90.00
#
_symmetry.space_group_name_H-M   'P 1'
#
loop_
_entity.id
_entity.type
_entity.pdbx_description
1 polymer ?
#
loop_
_entity_poly.entity_id
_entity_poly.type
_entity_poly.pdbx_seq_one_letter_code
_entity_poly.pdbx_strand_id
1 'polypeptide(L)'
;MADFIHTELRGSRFERVDLSGAEFRTVDMANARFRGVDLSGVVMRGVELVDVDIHGEIENLTVNGVDIGPLVNAELDRRYPDRAKMRPTNPAGFREAWDIIERLWDETVGRARRLDPDLLHESVDGEWSFIETLRHLVFATDSWIRRAMLGEPSPWDPLDLPWDEMPDTPGVPRDRDARPSLDAVLALRRDRMS
;
A
#
# COMPACT_ATOMS: atom_id res chain seq x y z
N MET A 1 -1.30 14.47 29.78
CA MET A 1 -0.03 14.64 29.05
C MET A 1 0.97 13.69 29.70
N ALA A 2 1.45 12.71 28.96
CA ALA A 2 2.57 11.88 29.40
C ALA A 2 3.87 12.57 28.97
N ASP A 3 4.90 12.51 29.81
CA ASP A 3 6.22 13.04 29.50
C ASP A 3 7.26 11.93 29.72
N PHE A 4 8.17 11.79 28.77
CA PHE A 4 9.18 10.72 28.73
C PHE A 4 10.58 11.37 28.68
N ILE A 5 11.05 11.84 29.83
CA ILE A 5 12.36 12.50 29.95
C ILE A 5 13.40 11.45 30.40
N HIS A 6 14.54 11.38 29.70
CA HIS A 6 15.63 10.44 30.00
C HIS A 6 15.18 8.97 30.13
N THR A 7 14.18 8.57 29.33
CA THR A 7 13.59 7.23 29.35
C THR A 7 14.02 6.44 28.12
N GLU A 8 14.36 5.17 28.30
CA GLU A 8 14.66 4.24 27.22
C GLU A 8 13.35 3.63 26.70
N LEU A 9 13.01 3.90 25.43
CA LEU A 9 11.81 3.39 24.75
C LEU A 9 12.16 2.48 23.56
N ARG A 10 13.40 1.97 23.50
CA ARG A 10 13.81 0.98 22.49
C ARG A 10 12.88 -0.23 22.52
N GLY A 11 12.38 -0.59 21.34
CA GLY A 11 11.46 -1.71 21.16
C GLY A 11 9.99 -1.40 21.49
N SER A 12 9.66 -0.17 21.94
CA SER A 12 8.26 0.24 22.10
C SER A 12 7.53 0.28 20.75
N ARG A 13 6.25 -0.13 20.76
CA ARG A 13 5.34 -0.07 19.61
C ARG A 13 4.20 0.89 19.93
N PHE A 14 3.91 1.80 19.01
CA PHE A 14 2.78 2.72 19.07
C PHE A 14 1.83 2.37 17.93
N GLU A 15 0.61 1.94 18.24
CA GLU A 15 -0.38 1.50 17.26
C GLU A 15 -1.72 2.17 17.54
N ARG A 16 -2.30 2.83 16.51
CA ARG A 16 -3.56 3.57 16.62
C ARG A 16 -3.57 4.65 17.71
N VAL A 17 -2.44 5.33 17.90
CA VAL A 17 -2.29 6.44 18.85
C VAL A 17 -2.24 7.76 18.10
N ASP A 18 -2.98 8.75 18.57
CA ASP A 18 -2.87 10.13 18.11
C ASP A 18 -1.68 10.82 18.80
N LEU A 19 -0.66 11.17 18.02
CA LEU A 19 0.53 11.90 18.46
C LEU A 19 0.53 13.36 17.97
N SER A 20 -0.63 13.88 17.55
CA SER A 20 -0.78 15.27 17.11
C SER A 20 -0.32 16.24 18.19
N GLY A 21 0.61 17.13 17.82
CA GLY A 21 1.20 18.10 18.74
C GLY A 21 2.28 17.53 19.68
N ALA A 22 2.64 16.25 19.57
CA ALA A 22 3.79 15.70 20.28
C ALA A 22 5.09 16.35 19.81
N GLU A 23 6.03 16.56 20.74
CA GLU A 23 7.35 17.11 20.45
C GLU A 23 8.43 16.10 20.77
N PHE A 24 9.31 15.83 19.80
CA PHE A 24 10.46 14.93 19.95
C PHE A 24 11.75 15.75 19.88
N ARG A 25 12.42 15.93 21.04
CA ARG A 25 13.69 16.67 21.13
C ARG A 25 14.83 15.74 21.53
N THR A 26 15.92 15.76 20.76
CA THR A 26 17.12 14.95 21.04
C THR A 26 16.77 13.45 21.21
N VAL A 27 15.88 12.96 20.34
CA VAL A 27 15.45 11.55 20.29
C VAL A 27 16.22 10.85 19.18
N ASP A 28 16.85 9.72 19.53
CA ASP A 28 17.42 8.82 18.54
C ASP A 28 16.30 7.95 17.93
N MET A 29 16.04 8.15 16.64
CA MET A 29 15.09 7.35 15.86
C MET A 29 15.79 6.42 14.85
N ALA A 30 17.08 6.12 15.05
CA ALA A 30 17.79 5.19 14.19
C ALA A 30 17.07 3.83 14.14
N ASN A 31 16.87 3.31 12.93
CA ASN A 31 16.15 2.07 12.65
C ASN A 31 14.64 2.08 13.01
N ALA A 32 14.04 3.25 13.27
CA ALA A 32 12.60 3.35 13.45
C ALA A 32 11.87 3.03 12.13
N ARG A 33 10.71 2.35 12.24
CA ARG A 33 9.84 2.05 11.10
C ARG A 33 8.51 2.77 11.27
N PHE A 34 8.13 3.53 10.25
CA PHE A 34 6.83 4.22 10.19
C PHE A 34 5.98 3.54 9.11
N ARG A 35 4.94 2.79 9.51
CA ARG A 35 4.01 2.11 8.59
C ARG A 35 2.61 2.65 8.80
N GLY A 36 1.98 3.14 7.73
CA GLY A 36 0.62 3.72 7.80
C GLY A 36 0.54 4.96 8.70
N VAL A 37 1.61 5.74 8.80
CA VAL A 37 1.67 6.95 9.64
C VAL A 37 1.38 8.18 8.79
N ASP A 38 0.46 9.02 9.25
CA ASP A 38 0.25 10.34 8.69
C ASP A 38 1.29 11.32 9.27
N LEU A 39 2.15 11.86 8.40
CA LEU A 39 3.16 12.86 8.72
C LEU A 39 2.79 14.25 8.20
N SER A 40 1.52 14.46 7.82
CA SER A 40 1.03 15.75 7.33
C SER A 40 1.25 16.86 8.36
N GLY A 41 1.88 17.95 7.92
CA GLY A 41 2.17 19.11 8.76
C GLY A 41 3.32 18.94 9.76
N VAL A 42 4.02 17.81 9.77
CA VAL A 42 5.22 17.62 10.61
C VAL A 42 6.31 18.62 10.21
N VAL A 43 6.95 19.23 11.21
CA VAL A 43 8.07 20.15 11.01
C VAL A 43 9.34 19.58 11.63
N MET A 44 10.32 19.28 10.80
CA MET A 44 11.62 18.74 11.22
C MET A 44 12.68 19.85 11.17
N ARG A 45 13.23 20.24 12.33
CA ARG A 45 14.30 21.25 12.42
C ARG A 45 15.55 20.66 13.07
N GLY A 46 16.69 20.82 12.41
CA GLY A 46 17.97 20.31 12.91
C GLY A 46 18.02 18.78 12.99
N VAL A 47 17.25 18.09 12.14
CA VAL A 47 17.28 16.62 12.05
C VAL A 47 18.43 16.15 11.17
N GLU A 48 18.91 14.95 11.44
CA GLU A 48 19.85 14.22 10.60
C GLU A 48 19.09 13.13 9.85
N LEU A 49 19.11 13.19 8.51
CA LEU A 49 18.48 12.20 7.62
C LEU A 49 19.58 11.51 6.81
N VAL A 50 20.13 10.43 7.36
CA VAL A 50 21.17 9.60 6.73
C VAL A 50 20.60 8.21 6.54
N ASP A 51 20.76 7.64 5.34
CA ASP A 51 20.25 6.32 4.97
C ASP A 51 18.72 6.15 5.20
N VAL A 52 17.96 7.20 4.90
CA VAL A 52 16.49 7.22 5.02
C VAL A 52 15.84 6.85 3.69
N ASP A 53 14.95 5.86 3.74
CA ASP A 53 14.09 5.46 2.61
C ASP A 53 12.64 5.81 2.91
N ILE A 54 11.95 6.42 1.94
CA ILE A 54 10.57 6.91 2.07
C ILE A 54 9.76 6.38 0.90
N HIS A 55 8.84 5.47 1.20
CA HIS A 55 7.82 4.97 0.28
C HIS A 55 6.46 5.49 0.71
N GLY A 56 5.78 6.20 -0.17
CA GLY A 56 4.44 6.72 0.12
C GLY A 56 3.97 7.77 -0.87
N GLU A 57 2.86 8.40 -0.52
CA GLU A 57 2.37 9.59 -1.23
C GLU A 57 3.21 10.80 -0.82
N ILE A 58 3.90 11.41 -1.78
CA ILE A 58 4.79 12.56 -1.57
C ILE A 58 4.17 13.78 -2.24
N GLU A 59 3.55 14.63 -1.42
CA GLU A 59 2.99 15.91 -1.84
C GLU A 59 3.48 17.01 -0.90
N ASN A 60 3.91 18.13 -1.47
CA ASN A 60 4.37 19.31 -0.73
C ASN A 60 5.51 19.03 0.28
N LEU A 61 6.33 18.01 0.03
CA LEU A 61 7.47 17.66 0.88
C LEU A 61 8.65 18.61 0.59
N THR A 62 8.92 19.51 1.54
CA THR A 62 10.00 20.50 1.40
C THR A 62 11.26 20.05 2.13
N VAL A 63 12.34 19.81 1.39
CA VAL A 63 13.67 19.51 1.94
C VAL A 63 14.59 20.69 1.70
N ASN A 64 15.13 21.28 2.78
CA ASN A 64 16.01 22.46 2.72
C ASN A 64 15.44 23.62 1.87
N GLY A 65 14.12 23.84 1.92
CA GLY A 65 13.42 24.90 1.18
C GLY A 65 13.03 24.54 -0.26
N VAL A 66 13.29 23.31 -0.71
CA VAL A 66 12.92 22.83 -2.04
C VAL A 66 11.77 21.84 -1.92
N ASP A 67 10.66 22.10 -2.61
CA ASP A 67 9.61 21.09 -2.82
C ASP A 67 10.14 19.99 -3.74
N ILE A 68 10.35 18.80 -3.19
CA ILE A 68 10.90 17.67 -3.92
C ILE A 68 9.83 16.80 -4.58
N GLY A 69 8.54 17.01 -4.28
CA GLY A 69 7.45 16.21 -4.85
C GLY A 69 7.45 16.19 -6.39
N PRO A 70 7.49 17.34 -7.07
CA PRO A 70 7.58 17.40 -8.53
C PRO A 70 8.86 16.77 -9.10
N LEU A 71 9.99 16.90 -8.40
CA LEU A 71 11.28 16.35 -8.84
C LEU A 71 11.28 14.82 -8.79
N VAL A 72 10.76 14.26 -7.70
CA VAL A 72 10.58 12.81 -7.53
C VAL A 72 9.61 12.28 -8.58
N ASN A 73 8.46 12.93 -8.77
CA ASN A 73 7.48 12.51 -9.77
C ASN A 73 8.06 12.53 -11.19
N ALA A 74 8.79 13.57 -11.57
CA ALA A 74 9.42 13.65 -12.89
C ALA A 74 10.46 12.53 -13.11
N GLU A 75 11.27 12.22 -12.09
CA GLU A 75 12.23 11.12 -12.16
C GLU A 75 11.54 9.75 -12.23
N LEU A 76 10.44 9.55 -11.50
CA LEU A 76 9.63 8.34 -11.58
C LEU A 76 9.01 8.18 -12.97
N ASP A 77 8.47 9.24 -13.55
CA ASP A 77 7.89 9.20 -14.91
C ASP A 77 8.98 8.99 -15.98
N ARG A 78 10.20 9.51 -15.76
CA ARG A 78 11.36 9.23 -16.63
C ARG A 78 11.78 7.76 -16.58
N ARG A 79 11.79 7.14 -15.39
CA ARG A 79 12.13 5.72 -15.21
C ARG A 79 11.02 4.78 -15.67
N TYR A 80 9.77 5.19 -15.49
CA TYR A 80 8.58 4.39 -15.74
C TYR A 80 7.57 5.19 -16.57
N PRO A 81 7.76 5.32 -17.90
CA PRO A 81 6.92 6.17 -18.74
C PRO A 81 5.42 5.82 -18.71
N ASP A 82 5.08 4.55 -18.50
CA ASP A 82 3.70 4.09 -18.37
C ASP A 82 2.99 4.68 -17.13
N ARG A 83 3.75 5.08 -16.09
CA ARG A 83 3.21 5.69 -14.86
C ARG A 83 2.45 6.97 -15.13
N ALA A 84 2.94 7.79 -16.07
CA ALA A 84 2.29 9.06 -16.42
C ALA A 84 0.86 8.84 -16.97
N LYS A 85 0.57 7.66 -17.52
CA LYS A 85 -0.75 7.29 -18.05
C LYS A 85 -1.74 6.85 -16.97
N MET A 86 -1.27 6.64 -15.73
CA MET A 86 -2.11 6.21 -14.59
C MET A 86 -2.91 7.36 -13.95
N ARG A 87 -2.90 8.55 -14.56
CA ARG A 87 -3.72 9.70 -14.16
C ARG A 87 -4.64 10.16 -15.30
N PRO A 88 -5.46 9.27 -15.88
CA PRO A 88 -6.34 9.64 -16.99
C PRO A 88 -7.51 10.50 -16.49
N THR A 89 -7.97 11.43 -17.33
CA THR A 89 -9.10 12.32 -17.02
C THR A 89 -10.30 12.10 -17.94
N ASN A 90 -10.23 11.10 -18.82
CA ASN A 90 -11.30 10.78 -19.76
C ASN A 90 -11.41 9.27 -19.99
N PRO A 91 -12.56 8.77 -20.48
CA PRO A 91 -12.78 7.33 -20.64
C PRO A 91 -11.80 6.62 -21.59
N ALA A 92 -11.27 7.30 -22.61
CA ALA A 92 -10.29 6.69 -23.51
C ALA A 92 -8.97 6.45 -22.80
N GLY A 93 -8.51 7.43 -22.01
CA GLY A 93 -7.32 7.30 -21.19
C GLY A 93 -7.45 6.23 -20.11
N PHE A 94 -8.63 6.06 -19.50
CA PHE A 94 -8.86 4.97 -18.55
C PHE A 94 -8.73 3.59 -19.22
N ARG A 95 -9.24 3.42 -20.45
CA ARG A 95 -9.07 2.17 -21.20
C ARG A 95 -7.61 1.91 -21.57
N GLU A 96 -6.89 2.93 -22.02
CA GLU A 96 -5.45 2.79 -22.30
C GLU A 96 -4.65 2.41 -21.04
N ALA A 97 -4.92 3.08 -19.92
CA ALA A 97 -4.28 2.77 -18.64
C ALA A 97 -4.60 1.33 -18.20
N TRP A 98 -5.84 0.88 -18.39
CA TRP A 98 -6.27 -0.47 -18.10
C TRP A 98 -5.50 -1.52 -18.93
N ASP A 99 -5.40 -1.33 -20.24
CA ASP A 99 -4.66 -2.25 -21.13
C ASP A 99 -3.18 -2.36 -20.73
N ILE A 100 -2.58 -1.24 -20.29
CA ILE A 100 -1.20 -1.22 -19.80
C ILE A 100 -1.08 -2.00 -18.49
N ILE A 101 -1.97 -1.75 -17.52
CA ILE A 101 -1.98 -2.42 -16.22
C ILE A 101 -2.13 -3.94 -16.41
N GLU A 102 -3.07 -4.38 -17.25
CA GLU A 102 -3.29 -5.82 -17.47
C GLU A 102 -2.09 -6.48 -18.15
N ARG A 103 -1.44 -5.82 -19.13
CA ARG A 103 -0.19 -6.32 -19.71
C ARG A 103 0.92 -6.49 -18.65
N LEU A 104 1.10 -5.50 -17.77
CA LEU A 104 2.11 -5.56 -16.70
C LEU A 104 1.79 -6.67 -15.68
N TRP A 105 0.51 -6.90 -15.40
CA TRP A 105 0.05 -8.00 -14.57
C TRP A 105 0.29 -9.35 -15.23
N ASP A 106 0.02 -9.49 -16.53
CA ASP A 106 0.30 -10.72 -17.28
C ASP A 106 1.79 -11.09 -17.22
N GLU A 107 2.69 -10.11 -17.41
CA GLU A 107 4.13 -10.32 -17.26
C GLU A 107 4.51 -10.76 -15.84
N THR A 108 3.90 -10.11 -14.83
CA THR A 108 4.15 -10.40 -13.41
C THR A 108 3.65 -11.77 -13.01
N VAL A 109 2.43 -12.14 -13.39
CA VAL A 109 1.85 -13.48 -13.22
C VAL A 109 2.69 -14.51 -13.98
N GLY A 110 3.16 -14.19 -15.18
CA GLY A 110 4.05 -15.04 -15.96
C GLY A 110 5.36 -15.35 -15.24
N ARG A 111 5.92 -14.38 -14.50
CA ARG A 111 7.08 -14.61 -13.62
C ARG A 111 6.70 -15.48 -12.41
N ALA A 112 5.60 -15.16 -11.73
CA ALA A 112 5.12 -15.90 -10.57
C ALA A 112 4.88 -17.39 -10.87
N ARG A 113 4.30 -17.70 -12.04
CA ARG A 113 4.05 -19.09 -12.49
C ARG A 113 5.31 -19.96 -12.63
N ARG A 114 6.50 -19.35 -12.69
CA ARG A 114 7.78 -20.08 -12.81
C ARG A 114 8.43 -20.36 -11.45
N LEU A 115 7.90 -19.79 -10.38
CA LEU A 115 8.35 -20.04 -9.02
C LEU A 115 7.73 -21.34 -8.50
N ASP A 116 8.33 -21.88 -7.44
CA ASP A 116 7.67 -22.90 -6.63
C ASP A 116 6.35 -22.31 -6.09
N PRO A 117 5.19 -23.00 -6.25
CA PRO A 117 3.91 -22.52 -5.76
C PRO A 117 3.91 -22.10 -4.29
N ASP A 118 4.71 -22.75 -3.43
CA ASP A 118 4.77 -22.40 -2.01
C ASP A 118 5.37 -21.01 -1.77
N LEU A 119 6.31 -20.57 -2.63
CA LEU A 119 6.90 -19.22 -2.55
C LEU A 119 5.87 -18.11 -2.83
N LEU A 120 4.76 -18.41 -3.52
CA LEU A 120 3.72 -17.41 -3.79
C LEU A 120 2.93 -17.01 -2.53
N HIS A 121 3.05 -17.81 -1.47
CA HIS A 121 2.45 -17.58 -0.18
C HIS A 121 3.45 -17.05 0.87
N GLU A 122 4.70 -16.81 0.49
CA GLU A 122 5.71 -16.27 1.40
C GLU A 122 5.65 -14.74 1.42
N SER A 123 5.63 -14.19 2.63
CA SER A 123 5.79 -12.76 2.91
C SER A 123 7.26 -12.43 3.10
N VAL A 124 7.72 -11.32 2.55
CA VAL A 124 9.11 -10.85 2.67
C VAL A 124 9.12 -9.45 3.28
N ASP A 125 9.99 -9.20 4.26
CA ASP A 125 10.15 -7.90 4.93
C ASP A 125 8.86 -7.28 5.52
N GLY A 126 7.88 -8.13 5.87
CA GLY A 126 6.58 -7.70 6.39
C GLY A 126 5.61 -7.19 5.31
N GLU A 127 5.96 -7.35 4.05
CA GLU A 127 5.05 -7.15 2.91
C GLU A 127 4.16 -8.38 2.72
N TRP A 128 3.04 -8.17 2.03
CA TRP A 128 2.15 -9.26 1.65
C TRP A 128 2.82 -10.22 0.66
N SER A 129 2.43 -11.49 0.77
CA SER A 129 2.74 -12.49 -0.26
C SER A 129 2.04 -12.15 -1.58
N PHE A 130 2.53 -12.73 -2.68
CA PHE A 130 1.92 -12.52 -4.00
C PHE A 130 0.42 -12.91 -4.02
N ILE A 131 0.07 -14.00 -3.32
CA ILE A 131 -1.32 -14.45 -3.21
C ILE A 131 -2.16 -13.48 -2.37
N GLU A 132 -1.66 -12.99 -1.24
CA GLU A 132 -2.36 -11.98 -0.44
C GLU A 132 -2.59 -10.69 -1.24
N THR A 133 -1.60 -10.23 -2.03
CA THR A 133 -1.78 -9.09 -2.93
C THR A 133 -2.91 -9.33 -3.93
N LEU A 134 -2.95 -10.48 -4.60
CA LEU A 134 -4.01 -10.77 -5.56
C LEU A 134 -5.39 -10.85 -4.90
N ARG A 135 -5.48 -11.46 -3.72
CA ARG A 135 -6.71 -11.52 -2.90
C ARG A 135 -7.19 -10.12 -2.51
N HIS A 136 -6.27 -9.23 -2.16
CA HIS A 136 -6.60 -7.84 -1.88
C HIS A 136 -7.13 -7.08 -3.10
N LEU A 137 -6.58 -7.35 -4.29
CA LEU A 137 -7.09 -6.73 -5.51
C LEU A 137 -8.51 -7.16 -5.84
N VAL A 138 -8.88 -8.43 -5.58
CA VAL A 138 -10.27 -8.88 -5.66
C VAL A 138 -11.14 -8.11 -4.68
N PHE A 139 -10.74 -8.04 -3.42
CA PHE A 139 -11.44 -7.29 -2.38
C PHE A 139 -11.62 -5.81 -2.74
N ALA A 140 -10.61 -5.18 -3.34
CA ALA A 140 -10.67 -3.79 -3.78
C ALA A 140 -11.73 -3.59 -4.88
N THR A 141 -11.81 -4.51 -5.85
CA THR A 141 -12.87 -4.48 -6.87
C THR A 141 -14.25 -4.71 -6.26
N ASP A 142 -14.40 -5.67 -5.35
CA ASP A 142 -15.68 -5.95 -4.69
C ASP A 142 -16.12 -4.78 -3.80
N SER A 143 -15.17 -4.09 -3.17
CA SER A 143 -15.43 -2.90 -2.34
C SER A 143 -15.85 -1.69 -3.15
N TRP A 144 -15.06 -1.32 -4.16
CA TRP A 144 -15.26 -0.06 -4.87
C TRP A 144 -16.22 -0.18 -6.04
N ILE A 145 -16.13 -1.26 -6.80
CA ILE A 145 -16.95 -1.41 -8.00
C ILE A 145 -18.28 -2.05 -7.63
N ARG A 146 -18.28 -3.28 -7.09
CA ARG A 146 -19.53 -4.00 -6.83
C ARG A 146 -20.35 -3.38 -5.71
N ARG A 147 -19.74 -3.14 -4.56
CA ARG A 147 -20.46 -2.54 -3.42
C ARG A 147 -20.74 -1.05 -3.63
N ALA A 148 -19.71 -0.23 -3.81
CA ALA A 148 -19.90 1.22 -3.79
C ALA A 148 -20.52 1.78 -5.07
N MET A 149 -20.12 1.31 -6.26
CA MET A 149 -20.65 1.82 -7.52
C MET A 149 -21.90 1.09 -8.00
N LEU A 150 -21.94 -0.25 -7.95
CA LEU A 150 -23.06 -1.06 -8.43
C LEU A 150 -24.13 -1.32 -7.36
N GLY A 151 -23.84 -1.01 -6.09
CA GLY A 151 -24.81 -1.08 -4.99
C GLY A 151 -25.07 -2.49 -4.47
N GLU A 152 -24.19 -3.45 -4.74
CA GLU A 152 -24.30 -4.82 -4.22
C GLU A 152 -24.11 -4.83 -2.69
N PRO A 153 -25.09 -5.29 -1.89
CA PRO A 153 -25.01 -5.14 -0.43
C PRO A 153 -23.92 -5.97 0.26
N SER A 154 -23.51 -7.09 -0.35
CA SER A 154 -22.52 -8.02 0.19
C SER A 154 -21.84 -8.81 -0.94
N PRO A 155 -20.98 -8.17 -1.76
CA PRO A 155 -20.35 -8.81 -2.91
C PRO A 155 -19.18 -9.72 -2.56
N TRP A 156 -18.89 -9.90 -1.27
CA TRP A 156 -17.65 -10.47 -0.77
C TRP A 156 -17.47 -11.94 -1.12
N ASP A 157 -16.27 -12.30 -1.55
CA ASP A 157 -15.83 -13.68 -1.71
C ASP A 157 -15.06 -14.16 -0.45
N PRO A 158 -15.17 -15.43 -0.02
CA PRO A 158 -14.34 -15.95 1.08
C PRO A 158 -12.83 -15.74 0.91
N LEU A 159 -12.34 -15.60 -0.32
CA LEU A 159 -10.93 -15.32 -0.61
C LEU A 159 -10.58 -13.82 -0.55
N ASP A 160 -11.54 -12.92 -0.37
CA ASP A 160 -11.25 -11.50 -0.19
C ASP A 160 -10.30 -11.28 1.00
N LEU A 161 -9.41 -10.31 0.84
CA LEU A 161 -8.47 -9.91 1.89
C LEU A 161 -8.42 -8.39 2.02
N PRO A 162 -9.07 -7.82 3.05
CA PRO A 162 -8.93 -6.40 3.40
C PRO A 162 -7.52 -6.03 3.80
N TRP A 163 -7.19 -4.73 3.75
CA TRP A 163 -5.89 -4.26 4.22
C TRP A 163 -5.72 -4.43 5.73
N ASP A 164 -4.47 -4.49 6.21
CA ASP A 164 -4.13 -4.89 7.58
C ASP A 164 -4.78 -3.98 8.63
N GLU A 165 -4.88 -2.70 8.34
CA GLU A 165 -5.41 -1.70 9.25
C GLU A 165 -6.93 -1.54 9.18
N MET A 166 -7.63 -2.20 8.24
CA MET A 166 -9.09 -2.10 8.15
C MET A 166 -9.74 -2.57 9.48
N PRO A 167 -10.70 -1.83 10.06
CA PRO A 167 -11.46 -2.31 11.21
C PRO A 167 -12.29 -3.55 10.86
N ASP A 168 -12.49 -4.44 11.84
CA ASP A 168 -13.35 -5.60 11.65
C ASP A 168 -14.77 -5.16 11.32
N THR A 169 -15.23 -5.57 10.15
CA THR A 169 -16.55 -5.21 9.61
C THR A 169 -17.38 -6.48 9.47
N PRO A 170 -18.57 -6.55 10.11
CA PRO A 170 -19.43 -7.73 10.00
C PRO A 170 -19.71 -8.11 8.55
N GLY A 171 -19.46 -9.37 8.21
CA GLY A 171 -19.69 -9.92 6.88
C GLY A 171 -18.55 -9.75 5.88
N VAL A 172 -17.51 -8.96 6.20
CA VAL A 172 -16.31 -8.84 5.37
C VAL A 172 -15.31 -9.97 5.73
N PRO A 173 -14.91 -10.83 4.77
CA PRO A 173 -13.93 -11.90 5.00
C PRO A 173 -12.56 -11.35 5.36
N ARG A 174 -11.79 -12.10 6.16
CA ARG A 174 -10.43 -11.73 6.59
C ARG A 174 -9.54 -12.95 6.91
N ASP A 175 -9.79 -14.08 6.26
CA ASP A 175 -9.03 -15.30 6.51
C ASP A 175 -7.61 -15.18 5.94
N ARG A 176 -6.62 -14.93 6.79
CA ARG A 176 -5.21 -14.86 6.38
C ARG A 176 -4.58 -16.23 6.15
N ASP A 177 -5.14 -17.27 6.77
CA ASP A 177 -4.62 -18.62 6.70
C ASP A 177 -5.06 -19.33 5.41
N ALA A 178 -6.04 -18.76 4.68
CA ALA A 178 -6.44 -19.24 3.37
C ALA A 178 -5.26 -19.25 2.37
N ARG A 179 -4.96 -20.44 1.85
CA ARG A 179 -3.92 -20.69 0.83
C ARG A 179 -4.55 -21.16 -0.49
N PRO A 180 -5.31 -20.31 -1.21
CA PRO A 180 -5.84 -20.68 -2.52
C PRO A 180 -4.70 -20.82 -3.54
N SER A 181 -4.87 -21.71 -4.51
CA SER A 181 -3.94 -21.77 -5.65
C SER A 181 -3.94 -20.46 -6.44
N LEU A 182 -2.82 -20.17 -7.12
CA LEU A 182 -2.71 -19.01 -8.02
C LEU A 182 -3.84 -18.98 -9.06
N ASP A 183 -4.16 -20.13 -9.67
CA ASP A 183 -5.20 -20.21 -10.70
C ASP A 183 -6.61 -19.91 -10.15
N ALA A 184 -6.89 -20.28 -8.90
CA ALA A 184 -8.16 -19.96 -8.25
C ALA A 184 -8.34 -18.46 -8.04
N VAL A 185 -7.33 -17.76 -7.50
CA VAL A 185 -7.40 -16.31 -7.28
C VAL A 185 -7.42 -15.55 -8.61
N LEU A 186 -6.69 -16.00 -9.62
CA LEU A 186 -6.73 -15.39 -10.96
C LEU A 186 -8.06 -15.61 -11.68
N ALA A 187 -8.72 -16.77 -11.50
CA ALA A 187 -10.05 -17.00 -12.01
C ALA A 187 -11.06 -16.03 -11.36
N LEU A 188 -10.98 -15.87 -10.04
CA LEU A 188 -11.82 -14.94 -9.29
C LEU A 188 -11.59 -13.48 -9.73
N ARG A 189 -10.33 -13.04 -9.82
CA ARG A 189 -9.97 -11.70 -10.32
C ARG A 189 -10.55 -11.42 -11.71
N ARG A 190 -10.48 -12.39 -12.63
CA ARG A 190 -11.05 -12.25 -13.98
C ARG A 190 -12.58 -12.11 -13.97
N ASP A 191 -13.28 -12.85 -13.11
CA ASP A 191 -14.73 -12.70 -12.92
C ASP A 191 -15.12 -11.29 -12.42
N ARG A 192 -14.28 -10.67 -11.60
CA ARG A 192 -14.52 -9.30 -11.12
C ARG A 192 -14.28 -8.21 -12.18
N MET A 193 -13.59 -8.56 -13.26
CA MET A 193 -13.19 -7.63 -14.32
C MET A 193 -14.04 -7.72 -15.58
N SER A 194 -14.96 -8.69 -15.67
CA SER A 194 -15.89 -8.87 -16.79
C SER A 194 -17.18 -8.07 -16.61
#